data_AF-A0A1I4A3J8-F1
#
_entry.id   AF-A0A1I4A3J8-F1
#
_cell.length_a   1.000
_cell.length_b   1.000
_cell.length_c   1.000
_cell.angle_alpha   90.00
_cell.angle_beta   90.00
_cell.angle_gamma   90.00
#
_symmetry.space_group_name_H-M   'P 1'
#
loop_
_entity.id
_entity.type
_entity.pdbx_description
1 polymer ?
#
loop_
_entity_poly.entity_id
_entity_poly.type
_entity_poly.pdbx_seq_one_letter_code
_entity_poly.pdbx_strand_id
1 'polypeptide(L)'
;MSKLRLLCPVLILVFLAACNGATGASEQADYDTTKKMVVDILKSDDGKKAMTEVLSDEKMQQSMALESEVVSQAVQKTLVSEEGKAFWSKLFSDPKFVQEFSKVLEEQQKKLMKGLMKDAEYQKLMIELYKNPEMMDQMVTVMEGQKFRAHLEKTIEETLNSPVFQAKMSETLLKAAEKMQSGGGGSESSGGQSEQGSGGESGGGGGGGGNGQGG
;
A
#
# COMPACT_ATOMS: atom_id res chain seq x y z
N MET A 1 -93.08 -60.37 -21.55
CA MET A 1 -91.82 -59.94 -20.90
C MET A 1 -90.97 -59.06 -21.84
N SER A 2 -91.42 -57.85 -22.16
CA SER A 2 -90.63 -56.91 -22.99
C SER A 2 -90.73 -55.44 -22.53
N LYS A 3 -91.72 -55.10 -21.70
CA LYS A 3 -91.93 -53.71 -21.21
C LYS A 3 -91.04 -53.34 -20.01
N LEU A 4 -90.44 -54.32 -19.32
CA LEU A 4 -89.56 -54.10 -18.15
C LEU A 4 -88.06 -53.99 -18.51
N ARG A 5 -87.66 -54.37 -19.73
CA ARG A 5 -86.27 -54.22 -20.21
C ARG A 5 -85.94 -52.80 -20.70
N LEU A 6 -86.95 -51.97 -20.97
CA LEU A 6 -86.78 -50.62 -21.50
C LEU A 6 -86.85 -49.51 -20.43
N LEU A 7 -87.31 -49.86 -19.21
CA LEU A 7 -87.46 -48.91 -18.10
C LEU A 7 -86.17 -48.73 -17.27
N CYS A 8 -85.25 -49.71 -17.34
CA CYS A 8 -83.96 -49.70 -16.64
C CYS A 8 -82.90 -48.73 -17.25
N PRO A 9 -82.73 -48.62 -18.59
CA PRO A 9 -81.75 -47.68 -19.16
C PRO A 9 -82.19 -46.21 -19.07
N VAL A 10 -83.49 -45.93 -18.97
CA VAL A 10 -84.04 -44.56 -18.85
C VAL A 10 -83.82 -43.98 -17.45
N LEU A 11 -83.90 -44.81 -16.41
CA LEU A 11 -83.67 -44.39 -15.02
C LEU A 11 -82.19 -44.07 -14.75
N ILE A 12 -81.27 -44.80 -15.39
CA ILE A 12 -79.81 -44.55 -15.31
C ILE A 12 -79.42 -43.23 -16.03
N LEU A 13 -80.12 -42.87 -17.11
CA LEU A 13 -79.87 -41.65 -17.87
C LEU A 13 -80.27 -40.37 -17.10
N VAL A 14 -81.29 -40.44 -16.24
CA VAL A 14 -81.72 -39.31 -15.39
C VAL A 14 -80.74 -39.07 -14.24
N PHE A 15 -80.13 -40.13 -13.67
CA PHE A 15 -79.11 -39.98 -12.63
C PHE A 15 -77.77 -39.47 -13.18
N LEU A 16 -77.41 -39.78 -14.43
CA LEU A 16 -76.21 -39.24 -15.09
C LEU A 16 -76.35 -37.76 -15.49
N ALA A 17 -77.56 -37.29 -15.82
CA ALA A 17 -77.81 -35.87 -16.09
C ALA A 17 -77.83 -35.00 -14.82
N ALA A 18 -78.11 -35.58 -13.65
CA ALA A 18 -78.03 -34.89 -12.36
C ALA A 18 -76.59 -34.80 -11.81
N CYS A 19 -75.63 -35.50 -12.43
CA CYS A 19 -74.20 -35.39 -12.15
C CYS A 19 -73.45 -34.60 -13.23
N ASN A 20 -74.17 -33.82 -14.06
CA ASN A 20 -73.57 -32.73 -14.82
C ASN A 20 -73.66 -31.44 -13.98
N GLY A 21 -72.93 -31.47 -12.86
CA GLY A 21 -72.55 -30.25 -12.17
C GLY A 21 -71.81 -29.38 -13.16
N ALA A 22 -72.30 -28.17 -13.37
CA ALA A 22 -71.55 -27.11 -14.00
C ALA A 22 -70.34 -26.79 -13.10
N THR A 23 -69.27 -27.58 -13.21
CA THR A 23 -68.00 -27.44 -12.46
C THR A 23 -66.84 -27.36 -13.45
N GLY A 24 -66.92 -26.41 -14.38
CA GLY A 24 -65.86 -26.18 -15.37
C GLY A 24 -65.98 -24.84 -16.08
N ALA A 25 -67.21 -24.34 -16.30
CA ALA A 25 -67.43 -22.99 -16.83
C ALA A 25 -67.61 -21.93 -15.72
N SER A 26 -68.10 -22.32 -14.54
CA SER A 26 -68.18 -21.49 -13.32
C SER A 26 -66.81 -21.31 -12.69
N GLU A 27 -66.00 -22.37 -12.60
CA GLU A 27 -64.69 -22.36 -11.94
C GLU A 27 -63.66 -21.44 -12.62
N GLN A 28 -63.70 -21.35 -13.95
CA GLN A 28 -62.81 -20.48 -14.73
C GLN A 28 -63.30 -19.02 -14.75
N ALA A 29 -64.62 -18.79 -14.77
CA ALA A 29 -65.21 -17.47 -14.61
C ALA A 29 -65.00 -16.91 -13.19
N ASP A 30 -65.05 -17.78 -12.17
CA ASP A 30 -64.76 -17.46 -10.78
C ASP A 30 -63.26 -17.22 -10.58
N TYR A 31 -62.38 -17.92 -11.31
CA TYR A 31 -60.93 -17.67 -11.28
C TYR A 31 -60.58 -16.30 -11.88
N ASP A 32 -61.15 -15.93 -13.03
CA ASP A 32 -60.93 -14.61 -13.63
C ASP A 32 -61.54 -13.48 -12.80
N THR A 33 -62.68 -13.73 -12.16
CA THR A 33 -63.33 -12.78 -11.23
C THR A 33 -62.51 -12.63 -9.95
N THR A 34 -62.01 -13.73 -9.37
CA THR A 34 -61.14 -13.71 -8.19
C THR A 34 -59.80 -13.05 -8.50
N LYS A 35 -59.22 -13.29 -9.68
CA LYS A 35 -58.00 -12.62 -10.14
C LYS A 35 -58.20 -11.12 -10.26
N LYS A 36 -59.31 -10.67 -10.86
CA LYS A 36 -59.65 -9.23 -10.93
C LYS A 36 -59.82 -8.64 -9.53
N MET A 37 -60.56 -9.33 -8.67
CA MET A 37 -60.75 -8.90 -7.27
C MET A 37 -59.41 -8.78 -6.53
N VAL A 38 -58.49 -9.74 -6.65
CA VAL A 38 -57.16 -9.69 -6.02
C VAL A 38 -56.31 -8.57 -6.59
N VAL A 39 -56.32 -8.36 -7.91
CA VAL A 39 -55.60 -7.25 -8.56
C VAL A 39 -56.15 -5.90 -8.11
N ASP A 40 -57.47 -5.78 -7.96
CA ASP A 40 -58.13 -4.57 -7.50
C ASP A 40 -57.86 -4.32 -6.01
N ILE A 41 -57.83 -5.36 -5.17
CA ILE A 41 -57.41 -5.25 -3.76
C ILE A 41 -55.94 -4.78 -3.68
N LEU A 42 -55.03 -5.36 -4.46
CA LEU A 42 -53.61 -4.95 -4.46
C LEU A 42 -53.42 -3.50 -4.96
N LYS A 43 -54.25 -3.04 -5.90
CA LYS A 43 -54.21 -1.66 -6.42
C LYS A 43 -54.99 -0.66 -5.57
N SER A 44 -55.91 -1.15 -4.74
CA SER A 44 -56.69 -0.32 -3.82
C SER A 44 -55.78 0.39 -2.81
N ASP A 45 -56.27 1.46 -2.23
CA ASP A 45 -55.52 2.24 -1.25
C ASP A 45 -55.22 1.42 0.01
N ASP A 46 -56.10 0.49 0.38
CA ASP A 46 -55.88 -0.41 1.51
C ASP A 46 -54.82 -1.47 1.21
N GLY A 47 -54.78 -2.00 -0.02
CA GLY A 47 -53.71 -2.91 -0.47
C GLY A 47 -52.34 -2.23 -0.53
N LYS A 48 -52.28 -0.98 -1.02
CA LYS A 48 -51.04 -0.18 -1.00
C LYS A 48 -50.60 0.14 0.42
N LYS A 49 -51.53 0.48 1.33
CA LYS A 49 -51.21 0.73 2.74
C LYS A 49 -50.68 -0.53 3.43
N ALA A 50 -51.35 -1.67 3.26
CA ALA A 50 -50.91 -2.94 3.83
C ALA A 50 -49.54 -3.38 3.28
N MET A 51 -49.30 -3.22 1.97
CA MET A 51 -47.96 -3.45 1.40
C MET A 51 -46.93 -2.47 1.94
N THR A 52 -47.28 -1.19 2.11
CA THR A 52 -46.37 -0.18 2.67
C THR A 52 -46.03 -0.50 4.11
N GLU A 53 -46.99 -0.98 4.91
CA GLU A 53 -46.79 -1.40 6.30
C GLU A 53 -45.85 -2.61 6.38
N VAL A 54 -46.06 -3.63 5.53
CA VAL A 54 -45.17 -4.79 5.43
C VAL A 54 -43.78 -4.42 4.92
N LEU A 55 -43.67 -3.50 3.96
CA LEU A 55 -42.39 -2.97 3.46
C LEU A 55 -41.74 -1.98 4.44
N SER A 56 -42.48 -1.48 5.43
CA SER A 56 -41.95 -0.63 6.48
C SER A 56 -41.47 -1.43 7.69
N ASP A 57 -41.77 -2.73 7.73
CA ASP A 57 -41.22 -3.65 8.71
C ASP A 57 -39.70 -3.79 8.52
N GLU A 58 -38.94 -3.57 9.59
CA GLU A 58 -37.46 -3.56 9.55
C GLU A 58 -36.88 -4.86 9.01
N LYS A 59 -37.52 -6.00 9.30
CA LYS A 59 -37.05 -7.32 8.85
C LYS A 59 -37.23 -7.48 7.35
N MET A 60 -38.33 -6.95 6.81
CA MET A 60 -38.61 -6.96 5.37
C MET A 60 -37.69 -5.99 4.61
N GLN A 61 -37.48 -4.79 5.16
CA GLN A 61 -36.55 -3.80 4.58
C GLN A 61 -35.12 -4.33 4.51
N GLN A 62 -34.66 -4.97 5.58
CA GLN A 62 -33.31 -5.51 5.64
C GLN A 62 -33.10 -6.64 4.63
N SER A 63 -34.06 -7.57 4.49
CA SER A 63 -33.96 -8.65 3.49
C SER A 63 -34.00 -8.10 2.06
N MET A 64 -34.90 -7.16 1.73
CA MET A 64 -34.95 -6.54 0.41
C MET A 64 -33.72 -5.68 0.07
N ALA A 65 -33.20 -4.90 1.02
CA ALA A 65 -32.07 -4.02 0.79
C ALA A 65 -30.75 -4.79 0.62
N LEU A 66 -30.58 -5.90 1.35
CA LEU A 66 -29.35 -6.70 1.30
C LEU A 66 -29.34 -7.72 0.14
N GLU A 67 -30.50 -8.28 -0.24
CA GLU A 67 -30.60 -9.29 -1.30
C GLU A 67 -30.72 -8.69 -2.71
N SER A 68 -30.88 -7.37 -2.81
CA SER A 68 -30.96 -6.71 -4.10
C SER A 68 -29.58 -6.62 -4.74
N GLU A 69 -29.36 -7.44 -5.79
CA GLU A 69 -28.20 -7.32 -6.67
C GLU A 69 -28.02 -5.89 -7.18
N VAL A 70 -29.14 -5.16 -7.36
CA VAL A 70 -29.15 -3.74 -7.75
C VAL A 70 -28.49 -2.85 -6.70
N VAL A 71 -28.72 -3.11 -5.40
CA VAL A 71 -28.09 -2.35 -4.30
C VAL A 71 -26.59 -2.64 -4.27
N SER A 72 -26.19 -3.91 -4.36
CA SER A 72 -24.77 -4.29 -4.42
C SER A 72 -24.05 -3.64 -5.62
N GLN A 73 -24.64 -3.71 -6.81
CA GLN A 73 -24.11 -3.06 -8.01
C GLN A 73 -24.08 -1.54 -7.88
N ALA A 74 -25.08 -0.91 -7.27
CA ALA A 74 -25.12 0.53 -7.05
C ALA A 74 -24.02 0.97 -6.07
N VAL A 75 -23.81 0.23 -4.97
CA VAL A 75 -22.73 0.49 -4.02
C VAL A 75 -21.37 0.31 -4.68
N GLN A 76 -21.17 -0.77 -5.42
CA GLN A 76 -19.91 -1.02 -6.14
C GLN A 76 -19.62 0.07 -7.17
N LYS A 77 -20.61 0.43 -7.99
CA LYS A 77 -20.48 1.51 -8.98
C LYS A 77 -20.16 2.83 -8.29
N THR A 78 -20.88 3.16 -7.22
CA THR A 78 -20.68 4.42 -6.49
C THR A 78 -19.31 4.48 -5.84
N LEU A 79 -18.85 3.41 -5.18
CA LEU A 79 -17.56 3.40 -4.50
C LEU A 79 -16.36 3.42 -5.45
N VAL A 80 -16.48 2.81 -6.65
CA VAL A 80 -15.39 2.74 -7.64
C VAL A 80 -15.47 3.87 -8.68
N SER A 81 -16.61 4.57 -8.76
CA SER A 81 -16.80 5.73 -9.62
C SER A 81 -15.83 6.87 -9.31
N GLU A 82 -15.71 7.80 -10.24
CA GLU A 82 -14.93 9.04 -10.02
C GLU A 82 -15.53 9.87 -8.88
N GLU A 83 -16.85 9.87 -8.70
CA GLU A 83 -17.51 10.50 -7.56
C GLU A 83 -17.12 9.82 -6.23
N GLY A 84 -17.02 8.49 -6.22
CA GLY A 84 -16.54 7.71 -5.08
C GLY A 84 -15.09 8.03 -4.73
N LYS A 85 -14.20 8.09 -5.73
CA LYS A 85 -12.81 8.51 -5.54
C LYS A 85 -12.73 9.92 -4.98
N ALA A 86 -13.50 10.87 -5.53
CA ALA A 86 -13.55 12.24 -5.03
C ALA A 86 -14.05 12.32 -3.58
N PHE A 87 -15.05 11.51 -3.23
CA PHE A 87 -15.55 11.38 -1.86
C PHE A 87 -14.44 10.87 -0.92
N TRP A 88 -13.74 9.79 -1.29
CA TRP A 88 -12.61 9.27 -0.51
C TRP A 88 -11.48 10.31 -0.39
N SER A 89 -11.08 10.97 -1.47
CA SER A 89 -10.08 12.04 -1.43
C SER A 89 -10.47 13.16 -0.48
N LYS A 90 -11.75 13.55 -0.47
CA LYS A 90 -12.26 14.56 0.47
C LYS A 90 -12.23 14.08 1.91
N LEU A 91 -12.60 12.82 2.17
CA LEU A 91 -12.52 12.23 3.52
C LEU A 91 -11.07 12.12 4.01
N PHE A 92 -10.14 11.69 3.16
CA PHE A 92 -8.72 11.63 3.50
C PHE A 92 -8.07 13.01 3.62
N SER A 93 -8.76 14.09 3.24
CA SER A 93 -8.34 15.46 3.52
C SER A 93 -8.84 15.97 4.88
N ASP A 94 -9.79 15.27 5.53
CA ASP A 94 -10.27 15.61 6.88
C ASP A 94 -9.31 15.05 7.95
N PRO A 95 -8.63 15.91 8.73
CA PRO A 95 -7.70 15.46 9.76
C PRO A 95 -8.32 14.54 10.82
N LYS A 96 -9.60 14.72 11.17
CA LYS A 96 -10.28 13.88 12.16
C LYS A 96 -10.48 12.47 11.63
N PHE A 97 -10.92 12.37 10.37
CA PHE A 97 -11.08 11.09 9.71
C PHE A 97 -9.73 10.38 9.57
N VAL A 98 -8.70 11.08 9.08
CA VAL A 98 -7.34 10.53 8.94
C VAL A 98 -6.78 10.06 10.28
N GLN A 99 -7.01 10.81 11.37
CA GLN A 99 -6.54 10.42 12.70
C GLN A 99 -7.18 9.12 13.17
N GLU A 100 -8.50 9.00 13.11
CA GLU A 100 -9.21 7.78 13.52
C GLU A 100 -8.88 6.60 12.59
N PHE A 101 -8.84 6.84 11.28
CA PHE A 101 -8.43 5.84 10.30
C PHE A 101 -7.01 5.32 10.56
N SER A 102 -6.08 6.22 10.86
CA SER A 102 -4.69 5.86 11.17
C SER A 102 -4.58 5.05 12.46
N LYS A 103 -5.37 5.38 13.51
CA LYS A 103 -5.41 4.61 14.76
C LYS A 103 -5.87 3.17 14.53
N VAL A 104 -6.92 2.99 13.73
CA VAL A 104 -7.45 1.65 13.41
C VAL A 104 -6.43 0.83 12.61
N LEU A 105 -5.68 1.48 11.71
CA LEU A 105 -4.66 0.81 10.91
C LEU A 105 -3.30 0.68 11.60
N GLU A 106 -3.08 1.34 12.73
CA GLU A 106 -1.76 1.47 13.35
C GLU A 106 -1.08 0.10 13.59
N GLU A 107 -1.81 -0.85 14.17
CA GLU A 107 -1.28 -2.18 14.47
C GLU A 107 -1.01 -3.01 13.21
N GLN A 108 -1.89 -2.92 12.21
CA GLN A 108 -1.69 -3.57 10.91
C GLN A 108 -0.48 -2.97 10.19
N GLN A 109 -0.34 -1.65 10.20
CA GLN A 109 0.76 -0.92 9.58
C GLN A 109 2.09 -1.23 10.26
N LYS A 110 2.14 -1.29 11.59
CA LYS A 110 3.32 -1.74 12.35
C LYS A 110 3.72 -3.16 11.98
N LYS A 111 2.74 -4.07 11.88
CA LYS A 111 2.98 -5.46 11.51
C LYS A 111 3.51 -5.56 10.08
N LEU A 112 2.92 -4.83 9.14
CA LEU A 112 3.38 -4.73 7.76
C LEU A 112 4.82 -4.22 7.71
N MET A 113 5.12 -3.09 8.35
CA MET A 113 6.47 -2.52 8.38
C MET A 113 7.50 -3.46 9.01
N LYS A 114 7.16 -4.15 10.11
CA LYS A 114 8.02 -5.18 10.70
C LYS A 114 8.24 -6.38 9.77
N GLY A 115 7.24 -6.72 8.97
CA GLY A 115 7.34 -7.74 7.92
C GLY A 115 8.27 -7.30 6.80
N LEU A 116 8.04 -6.10 6.25
CA LEU A 116 8.85 -5.51 5.19
C LEU A 116 10.31 -5.34 5.60
N MET A 117 10.60 -4.98 6.85
CA MET A 117 11.99 -4.93 7.33
C MET A 117 12.74 -6.27 7.25
N LYS A 118 12.03 -7.40 7.16
CA LYS A 118 12.62 -8.74 6.97
C LYS A 118 12.65 -9.17 5.50
N ASP A 119 12.00 -8.42 4.63
CA ASP A 119 11.96 -8.68 3.20
C ASP A 119 13.25 -8.19 2.53
N ALA A 120 13.79 -8.99 1.61
CA ALA A 120 15.07 -8.72 0.97
C ALA A 120 15.02 -7.50 0.03
N GLU A 121 13.91 -7.29 -0.68
CA GLU A 121 13.77 -6.15 -1.59
C GLU A 121 13.64 -4.85 -0.80
N TYR A 122 12.83 -4.86 0.25
CA TYR A 122 12.69 -3.69 1.13
C TYR A 122 14.01 -3.35 1.84
N GLN A 123 14.76 -4.35 2.31
CA GLN A 123 16.09 -4.12 2.87
C GLN A 123 17.05 -3.49 1.85
N LYS A 124 17.01 -3.92 0.60
CA LYS A 124 17.84 -3.34 -0.47
C LYS A 124 17.51 -1.86 -0.68
N LEU A 125 16.22 -1.52 -0.75
CA LEU A 125 15.76 -0.13 -0.87
C LEU A 125 16.17 0.70 0.36
N MET A 126 16.10 0.13 1.57
CA MET A 126 16.59 0.81 2.78
C MET A 126 18.10 1.05 2.74
N ILE A 127 18.90 0.08 2.30
CA ILE A 127 20.36 0.26 2.15
C ILE A 127 20.67 1.35 1.14
N GLU A 128 19.91 1.43 0.05
CA GLU A 128 20.06 2.50 -0.94
C GLU A 128 19.73 3.87 -0.33
N LEU A 129 18.67 3.96 0.46
CA LEU A 129 18.33 5.17 1.22
C LEU A 129 19.45 5.57 2.19
N TYR A 130 20.05 4.61 2.90
CA TYR A 130 21.17 4.85 3.83
C TYR A 130 22.46 5.33 3.14
N LYS A 131 22.61 5.12 1.83
CA LYS A 131 23.77 5.57 1.06
C LYS A 131 23.66 7.04 0.61
N ASN A 132 22.60 7.74 0.96
CA ASN A 132 22.49 9.16 0.61
C ASN A 132 23.60 9.98 1.31
N PRO A 133 24.04 11.11 0.72
CA PRO A 133 25.13 11.92 1.26
C PRO A 133 24.91 12.40 2.70
N GLU A 134 23.68 12.74 3.07
CA GLU A 134 23.34 13.20 4.43
C GLU A 134 23.57 12.11 5.49
N MET A 135 23.16 10.86 5.22
CA MET A 135 23.41 9.77 6.18
C MET A 135 24.88 9.38 6.22
N MET A 136 25.60 9.50 5.10
CA MET A 136 27.04 9.30 5.06
C MET A 136 27.78 10.36 5.88
N ASP A 137 27.36 11.63 5.81
CA ASP A 137 27.93 12.71 6.63
C ASP A 137 27.69 12.50 8.14
N GLN A 138 26.48 12.06 8.50
CA GLN A 138 26.19 11.65 9.88
C GLN A 138 27.06 10.47 10.32
N MET A 139 27.29 9.49 9.44
CA MET A 139 28.17 8.35 9.71
C MET A 139 29.62 8.80 9.93
N VAL A 140 30.13 9.71 9.09
CA VAL A 140 31.47 10.31 9.25
C VAL A 140 31.57 11.06 10.57
N THR A 141 30.57 11.85 10.93
CA THR A 141 30.50 12.56 12.21
C THR A 141 30.59 11.59 13.40
N VAL A 142 29.93 10.43 13.32
CA VAL A 142 30.02 9.38 14.35
C VAL A 142 31.43 8.77 14.40
N MET A 143 32.06 8.52 13.25
CA MET A 143 33.44 8.02 13.17
C MET A 143 34.47 9.03 13.71
N GLU A 144 34.23 10.32 13.55
CA GLU A 144 35.06 11.37 14.15
C GLU A 144 34.76 11.58 15.65
N GLY A 145 33.73 10.93 16.18
CA GLY A 145 33.36 11.00 17.58
C GLY A 145 34.43 10.40 18.51
N GLN A 146 34.52 10.94 19.73
CA GLN A 146 35.50 10.51 20.75
C GLN A 146 35.47 9.00 21.05
N LYS A 147 34.28 8.38 21.04
CA LYS A 147 34.12 6.94 21.26
C LYS A 147 34.77 6.11 20.16
N PHE A 148 34.60 6.53 18.90
CA PHE A 148 35.19 5.82 17.77
C PHE A 148 36.70 6.08 17.69
N ARG A 149 37.16 7.30 17.99
CA ARG A 149 38.59 7.60 18.13
C ARG A 149 39.28 6.72 19.18
N ALA A 150 38.71 6.57 20.37
CA ALA A 150 39.27 5.69 21.40
C ALA A 150 39.34 4.21 20.96
N HIS A 151 38.32 3.73 20.23
CA HIS A 151 38.35 2.40 19.64
C HIS A 151 39.44 2.29 18.56
N LEU A 152 39.56 3.31 17.70
CA LEU A 152 40.54 3.38 16.63
C LEU A 152 41.97 3.41 17.18
N GLU A 153 42.23 4.22 18.21
CA GLU A 153 43.53 4.26 18.92
C GLU A 153 43.90 2.89 19.46
N LYS A 154 42.98 2.22 20.15
CA LYS A 154 43.20 0.86 20.66
C LYS A 154 43.49 -0.13 19.54
N THR A 155 42.73 -0.10 18.45
CA THR A 155 42.97 -0.99 17.30
C THR A 155 44.30 -0.70 16.62
N ILE A 156 44.71 0.57 16.53
CA ILE A 156 46.04 0.96 16.02
C ILE A 156 47.13 0.42 16.95
N GLU A 157 47.01 0.59 18.26
CA GLU A 157 47.96 0.05 19.24
C GLU A 157 48.08 -1.47 19.13
N GLU A 158 46.96 -2.19 19.06
CA GLU A 158 46.94 -3.64 18.87
C GLU A 158 47.58 -4.06 17.53
N THR A 159 47.34 -3.29 16.46
CA THR A 159 47.93 -3.55 15.14
C THR A 159 49.43 -3.30 15.16
N LEU A 160 49.90 -2.22 15.78
CA LEU A 160 51.32 -1.90 15.92
C LEU A 160 52.05 -2.93 16.78
N ASN A 161 51.38 -3.47 17.78
CA ASN A 161 51.90 -4.53 18.65
C ASN A 161 51.77 -5.94 18.05
N SER A 162 51.16 -6.08 16.87
CA SER A 162 51.08 -7.36 16.18
C SER A 162 52.49 -7.82 15.75
N PRO A 163 52.89 -9.07 16.06
CA PRO A 163 54.19 -9.61 15.66
C PRO A 163 54.46 -9.49 14.15
N VAL A 164 53.40 -9.62 13.34
CA VAL A 164 53.50 -9.49 11.86
C VAL A 164 53.82 -8.05 11.46
N PHE A 165 53.20 -7.08 12.13
CA PHE A 165 53.46 -5.67 11.86
C PHE A 165 54.83 -5.24 12.37
N GLN A 166 55.21 -5.65 13.57
CA GLN A 166 56.55 -5.40 14.13
C GLN A 166 57.67 -6.00 13.26
N ALA A 167 57.46 -7.21 12.74
CA ALA A 167 58.39 -7.85 11.81
C ALA A 167 58.52 -7.06 10.50
N LYS A 168 57.39 -6.66 9.88
CA LYS A 168 57.41 -5.80 8.69
C LYS A 168 58.05 -4.44 8.94
N MET A 169 57.78 -3.83 10.09
CA MET A 169 58.38 -2.56 10.48
C MET A 169 59.90 -2.70 10.62
N SER A 170 60.36 -3.75 11.32
CA SER A 170 61.79 -4.03 11.49
C SER A 170 62.48 -4.33 10.16
N GLU A 171 61.86 -5.12 9.28
CA GLU A 171 62.38 -5.41 7.94
C GLU A 171 62.46 -4.13 7.09
N THR A 172 61.46 -3.25 7.18
CA THR A 172 61.43 -1.98 6.46
C THR A 172 62.50 -1.02 6.98
N LEU A 173 62.70 -0.95 8.30
CA LEU A 173 63.76 -0.15 8.92
C LEU A 173 65.15 -0.68 8.56
N LEU A 174 65.35 -2.00 8.53
CA LEU A 174 66.59 -2.63 8.08
C LEU A 174 66.87 -2.32 6.61
N LYS A 175 65.87 -2.46 5.72
CA LYS A 175 66.00 -2.08 4.30
C LYS A 175 66.29 -0.59 4.10
N ALA A 176 65.69 0.28 4.91
CA ALA A 176 65.95 1.71 4.87
C ALA A 176 67.38 2.03 5.34
N ALA A 177 67.84 1.38 6.41
CA ALA A 177 69.21 1.50 6.90
C ALA A 177 70.23 0.96 5.88
N GLU A 178 69.96 -0.18 5.25
CA GLU A 178 70.78 -0.72 4.16
C GLU A 178 70.82 0.22 2.95
N LYS A 179 69.70 0.87 2.57
CA LYS A 179 69.68 1.90 1.52
C LYS A 179 70.48 3.14 1.90
N MET A 180 70.43 3.56 3.15
CA MET A 180 71.18 4.71 3.65
C MET A 180 72.69 4.39 3.74
N GLN A 181 73.03 3.15 4.07
CA GLN A 181 74.41 2.65 4.14
C GLN A 181 74.98 2.32 2.74
N SER A 182 74.16 1.86 1.79
CA SER A 182 74.54 1.64 0.39
C SER A 182 74.47 2.91 -0.47
N GLY A 183 73.86 4.00 0.03
CA GLY A 183 73.90 5.35 -0.56
C GLY A 183 75.02 6.25 -0.01
N GLY A 184 75.78 5.79 0.99
CA GLY A 184 76.90 6.52 1.60
C GLY A 184 78.23 6.19 0.93
N GLY A 185 78.39 6.51 -0.35
CA GLY A 185 79.60 6.18 -1.10
C GLY A 185 79.66 6.79 -2.49
N GLY A 186 79.50 8.11 -2.59
CA GLY A 186 79.69 8.86 -3.83
C GLY A 186 80.42 10.17 -3.56
N SER A 187 81.74 10.14 -3.71
CA SER A 187 82.59 11.32 -3.80
C SER A 187 82.27 12.06 -5.10
N GLU A 188 81.79 13.29 -5.01
CA GLU A 188 82.02 14.32 -6.03
C GLU A 188 82.47 15.61 -5.35
N SER A 189 83.79 15.71 -5.17
CA SER A 189 84.48 16.99 -5.14
C SER A 189 84.83 17.35 -6.58
N SER A 190 84.12 18.31 -7.15
CA SER A 190 84.53 19.15 -8.28
C SER A 190 83.63 20.36 -8.19
N GLY A 191 84.09 21.50 -7.70
CA GLY A 191 85.04 22.37 -8.38
C GLY A 191 84.34 23.72 -8.46
N GLY A 192 84.92 24.75 -7.83
CA GLY A 192 84.30 26.07 -7.79
C GLY A 192 84.17 26.69 -9.18
N GLN A 193 83.09 27.42 -9.39
CA GLN A 193 83.09 28.57 -10.30
C GLN A 193 82.08 29.60 -9.83
N SER A 194 82.62 30.74 -9.38
CA SER A 194 81.97 32.04 -9.41
C SER A 194 81.67 32.44 -10.85
N GLU A 195 80.44 32.88 -11.15
CA GLU A 195 80.13 34.17 -11.79
C GLU A 195 78.66 34.27 -12.20
N GLN A 196 78.16 35.51 -12.11
CA GLN A 196 76.99 36.14 -12.75
C GLN A 196 75.66 35.36 -12.80
N GLY A 197 74.56 35.91 -12.32
CA GLY A 197 74.11 37.28 -12.61
C GLY A 197 72.87 37.21 -13.51
N SER A 198 71.94 38.15 -13.29
CA SER A 198 70.62 38.31 -13.94
C SER A 198 69.51 37.52 -13.25
N GLY A 199 68.46 38.12 -12.68
CA GLY A 199 67.84 39.41 -12.98
C GLY A 199 66.41 39.18 -13.48
N GLY A 200 65.44 39.87 -12.89
CA GLY A 200 64.01 39.87 -13.25
C GLY A 200 63.16 39.14 -12.22
N GLU A 201 62.58 39.77 -11.20
CA GLU A 201 61.57 40.84 -11.23
C GLU A 201 60.30 40.47 -12.02
N SER A 202 59.27 40.08 -11.27
CA SER A 202 57.91 40.65 -11.33
C SER A 202 57.23 40.17 -10.04
N GLY A 203 56.97 40.99 -9.01
CA GLY A 203 56.22 42.26 -9.11
C GLY A 203 54.76 41.88 -9.36
N GLY A 204 53.95 41.69 -8.31
CA GLY A 204 53.01 42.71 -7.80
C GLY A 204 51.66 42.51 -8.50
N GLY A 205 50.49 42.49 -7.88
CA GLY A 205 50.01 43.15 -6.67
C GLY A 205 48.62 43.72 -7.00
N GLY A 206 47.67 43.59 -6.07
CA GLY A 206 46.35 44.26 -6.10
C GLY A 206 45.34 43.62 -7.07
N GLY A 207 44.05 43.56 -6.77
CA GLY A 207 43.26 44.19 -5.71
C GLY A 207 41.85 44.42 -6.25
N GLY A 208 40.85 44.34 -5.37
CA GLY A 208 39.63 45.14 -5.48
C GLY A 208 38.39 44.51 -6.14
N GLY A 209 37.25 44.76 -5.49
CA GLY A 209 35.90 44.69 -6.05
C GLY A 209 35.21 43.35 -5.78
N GLY A 210 34.29 43.19 -4.82
CA GLY A 210 33.22 44.12 -4.50
C GLY A 210 32.15 44.03 -5.59
N ASN A 211 31.19 43.09 -5.44
CA ASN A 211 29.86 43.28 -5.99
C ASN A 211 28.84 42.49 -5.17
N GLY A 212 27.91 43.23 -4.55
CA GLY A 212 26.67 42.67 -4.04
C GLY A 212 25.59 42.72 -5.11
N GLN A 213 24.74 41.70 -5.13
CA GLN A 213 23.30 41.73 -5.45
C GLN A 213 22.83 40.27 -5.28
N GLY A 214 21.81 39.96 -4.49
CA GLY A 214 20.48 40.55 -4.54
C GLY A 214 19.58 39.52 -5.23
N GLY A 215 18.82 38.78 -4.42
CA GLY A 215 17.95 37.67 -4.80
C GLY A 215 17.66 36.79 -3.60
#